data_AF-A0A1G3UT96-F1
#
_entry.id   AF-A0A1G3UT96-F1
#
_cell.length_a   1.000
_cell.length_b   1.000
_cell.length_c   1.000
_cell.angle_alpha   90.00
_cell.angle_beta   90.00
_cell.angle_gamma   90.00
#
_symmetry.space_group_name_H-M   'P 1'
#
loop_
_entity.id
_entity.type
_entity.pdbx_description
1 polymer ?
#
loop_
_entity_poly.entity_id
_entity_poly.type
_entity_poly.pdbx_seq_one_letter_code
_entity_poly.pdbx_strand_id
1 'polypeptide(L)' 'MVTLDLDFPDVLRFPPHQAHGIVVIRVPQNPTLPLLEQLIRQFLKALETTPIDKNLWIVETGRVRVHQASEKE' A
#
# COMPACT_ATOMS: atom_id res chain seq x y z
N MET A 1 4.82 5.71 4.59
CA MET A 1 4.03 5.19 5.74
C MET A 1 3.48 3.81 5.39
N VAL A 2 3.45 2.86 6.34
CA VAL A 2 2.86 1.52 6.16
C VAL A 2 1.81 1.31 7.24
N THR A 3 0.58 0.93 6.87
CA THR A 3 -0.55 0.82 7.82
C THR A 3 -1.52 -0.32 7.46
N LEU A 4 -2.30 -0.77 8.44
CA LEU A 4 -3.47 -1.64 8.25
C LEU A 4 -4.79 -0.87 8.17
N ASP A 5 -4.74 0.45 8.41
CA ASP A 5 -5.90 1.32 8.45
C ASP A 5 -6.49 1.51 7.04
N LEU A 6 -7.78 1.17 6.92
CA LEU A 6 -8.52 1.12 5.66
C LEU A 6 -9.07 2.48 5.22
N ASP A 7 -8.86 3.55 5.99
CA ASP A 7 -9.22 4.92 5.61
C ASP A 7 -8.19 5.56 4.65
N PHE A 8 -6.92 5.16 4.74
CA PHE A 8 -5.83 5.71 3.93
C PHE A 8 -5.85 5.43 2.41
N PRO A 9 -6.60 4.44 1.88
CA PRO A 9 -6.82 4.32 0.45
C PRO A 9 -7.64 5.44 -0.20
N ASP A 10 -8.31 6.30 0.59
CA ASP A 10 -9.06 7.44 0.05
C ASP A 10 -8.09 8.52 -0.46
N VAL A 11 -7.86 8.54 -1.76
CA VAL A 11 -6.94 9.48 -2.43
C VAL A 11 -7.43 10.93 -2.45
N LEU A 12 -8.72 11.19 -2.19
CA LEU A 12 -9.23 12.56 -2.07
C LEU A 12 -8.89 13.14 -0.70
N ARG A 13 -8.97 12.30 0.35
CA ARG A 13 -8.63 12.67 1.73
C ARG A 13 -7.12 12.59 2.00
N PHE A 14 -6.43 11.64 1.39
CA PHE A 14 -4.99 11.40 1.54
C PHE A 14 -4.31 11.32 0.16
N PRO A 15 -4.09 12.47 -0.51
CA PRO A 15 -3.54 12.47 -1.86
C PRO A 15 -2.10 11.92 -1.88
N PRO A 16 -1.80 10.89 -2.68
CA PRO A 16 -0.48 10.24 -2.67
C PRO A 16 0.68 11.18 -2.99
N HIS A 17 0.46 12.19 -3.86
CA HIS A 17 1.46 13.20 -4.23
C HIS A 17 1.89 14.11 -3.06
N GLN A 18 1.03 14.26 -2.04
CA GLN A 18 1.34 15.05 -0.84
C GLN A 18 2.11 14.24 0.22
N ALA A 19 2.20 12.92 0.06
CA ALA A 19 2.95 12.03 0.93
C ALA A 19 4.28 11.59 0.29
N HIS A 20 5.14 10.92 1.05
CA HIS A 20 6.35 10.23 0.52
C HIS A 20 6.07 8.75 0.17
N GLY A 21 4.79 8.42 -0.05
CA GLY A 21 4.32 7.05 -0.25
C GLY A 21 3.50 6.50 0.91
N ILE A 22 2.38 5.86 0.56
CA ILE A 22 1.42 5.24 1.49
C ILE A 22 1.29 3.77 1.11
N VAL A 23 1.49 2.86 2.05
CA VAL A 23 1.15 1.43 1.91
C VAL A 23 0.00 1.09 2.84
N VAL A 24 -1.05 0.51 2.29
CA VAL A 24 -2.15 -0.08 3.06
C VAL A 24 -2.10 -1.59 2.85
N ILE A 25 -1.83 -2.33 3.92
CA ILE A 25 -1.90 -3.80 3.91
C ILE A 25 -3.32 -4.20 4.28
N ARG A 26 -4.04 -4.79 3.34
CA ARG A 26 -5.42 -5.25 3.55
C ARG A 26 -5.43 -6.69 4.01
N VAL A 27 -6.01 -6.89 5.18
CA VAL A 27 -6.14 -8.18 5.85
C VAL A 27 -7.62 -8.51 6.08
N PRO A 28 -7.99 -9.81 6.19
CA PRO A 28 -9.32 -10.18 6.63
C PRO A 28 -9.55 -9.75 8.10
N GLN A 29 -10.80 -9.74 8.56
CA GLN A 29 -11.18 -9.28 9.91
C GLN A 29 -10.39 -9.93 11.06
N ASN A 30 -10.04 -11.21 10.92
CA ASN A 30 -9.24 -11.96 11.90
C ASN A 30 -8.00 -12.54 11.20
N PRO A 31 -6.96 -11.74 10.96
CA PRO A 31 -5.78 -12.23 10.28
C PRO A 31 -4.96 -13.13 11.20
N THR A 32 -4.40 -14.18 10.62
CA THR A 32 -3.35 -14.94 11.28
C THR A 32 -2.01 -14.22 11.10
N LEU A 33 -1.10 -14.38 12.06
CA LEU A 33 0.25 -13.84 11.96
C LEU A 33 0.98 -14.31 10.68
N PRO A 34 0.90 -15.60 10.27
CA PRO A 34 1.51 -16.05 9.02
C PRO A 34 0.97 -15.35 7.77
N LEU A 35 -0.32 -15.03 7.72
CA LEU A 35 -0.90 -14.30 6.59
C LEU A 35 -0.35 -12.87 6.54
N LEU A 36 -0.29 -12.18 7.67
CA LEU A 36 0.27 -10.83 7.72
C LEU A 36 1.75 -10.85 7.28
N GLU A 37 2.53 -11.81 7.77
CA GLU A 37 3.92 -11.98 7.36
C GLU A 37 4.06 -12.21 5.85
N GLN A 38 3.22 -13.06 5.26
CA GLN A 38 3.18 -13.29 3.82
C GLN A 38 2.93 -11.98 3.05
N LEU A 39 1.97 -11.17 3.48
CA LEU A 39 1.66 -9.89 2.83
C LEU A 39 2.81 -8.89 2.93
N ILE A 40 3.48 -8.82 4.09
CA ILE A 40 4.67 -7.98 4.26
C ILE A 40 5.81 -8.47 3.35
N ARG A 41 6.05 -9.77 3.25
CA ARG A 41 7.07 -10.32 2.32
C ARG A 41 6.74 -10.01 0.87
N GLN A 42 5.47 -10.13 0.48
CA GLN A 42 4.99 -9.76 -0.84
C GLN A 42 5.23 -8.26 -1.13
N PHE A 43 4.93 -7.40 -0.16
CA PHE A 43 5.20 -5.96 -0.25
C PHE A 43 6.69 -5.66 -0.43
N LEU A 44 7.55 -6.21 0.44
CA LEU A 44 8.99 -5.99 0.39
C LEU A 44 9.59 -6.44 -0.94
N LYS A 45 9.15 -7.59 -1.46
CA LYS A 45 9.60 -8.07 -2.79
C LYS A 45 9.20 -7.12 -3.91
N ALA A 46 7.99 -6.56 -3.87
CA ALA A 46 7.56 -5.59 -4.88
C ALA A 46 8.32 -4.25 -4.76
N LEU A 47 8.72 -3.86 -3.55
CA LEU A 47 9.49 -2.65 -3.28
C LEU A 47 10.91 -2.70 -3.90
N GLU A 48 11.48 -3.88 -4.11
CA GLU A 48 12.78 -4.05 -4.77
C GLU A 48 12.78 -3.56 -6.23
N THR A 49 11.63 -3.60 -6.90
CA THR A 49 11.52 -3.29 -8.34
C THR A 49 10.80 -1.99 -8.64
N THR A 50 10.03 -1.43 -7.69
CA THR A 50 9.20 -0.27 -7.96
C THR A 50 9.22 0.69 -6.76
N PRO A 51 9.57 1.97 -6.97
CA PRO A 51 9.60 2.95 -5.90
C PRO A 51 8.20 3.28 -5.40
N ILE A 52 8.09 3.51 -4.10
CA ILE A 52 6.84 3.88 -3.44
C ILE A 52 6.58 5.39 -3.45
N ASP A 53 7.59 6.22 -3.73
CA ASP A 53 7.46 7.66 -3.57
C ASP A 53 6.28 8.21 -4.37
N LYS A 54 5.53 9.11 -3.73
CA LYS A 54 4.30 9.72 -4.27
C LYS A 54 3.19 8.75 -4.69
N ASN A 55 3.29 7.46 -4.34
CA ASN A 55 2.32 6.44 -4.73
C ASN A 55 1.53 5.90 -3.54
N LEU A 56 0.31 5.45 -3.81
CA LEU A 56 -0.49 4.63 -2.88
C LEU A 56 -0.40 3.18 -3.32
N TRP A 57 0.03 2.32 -2.42
CA TRP A 57 0.12 0.89 -2.60
C TRP A 57 -0.90 0.19 -1.71
N ILE A 58 -1.71 -0.68 -2.30
CA ILE A 58 -2.65 -1.52 -1.57
C ILE A 58 -2.20 -2.97 -1.76
N VAL A 59 -1.78 -3.59 -0.67
CA VAL A 59 -1.25 -4.96 -0.68
C VAL A 59 -2.34 -5.90 -0.19
N GLU A 60 -2.72 -6.84 -1.04
CA GLU A 60 -3.75 -7.85 -0.79
C GLU A 60 -3.16 -9.23 -1.14
N THR A 61 -3.79 -10.29 -0.65
CA THR A 61 -3.34 -11.66 -0.94
C THR A 61 -3.26 -11.89 -2.45
N GLY A 62 -2.05 -12.18 -2.95
CA GLY A 62 -1.81 -12.48 -4.36
C GLY A 62 -1.76 -11.27 -5.30
N ARG A 63 -1.92 -10.03 -4.81
CA ARG A 63 -1.81 -8.83 -5.65
C ARG A 63 -1.33 -7.59 -4.91
N VAL A 64 -0.60 -6.72 -5.60
CA VAL A 64 -0.25 -5.37 -5.15
C VAL A 64 -0.86 -4.38 -6.16
N ARG A 65 -1.74 -3.49 -5.68
CA ARG A 65 -2.35 -2.45 -6.51
C ARG A 65 -1.61 -1.14 -6.26
N VAL A 66 -1.12 -0.50 -7.31
CA VAL A 66 -0.42 0.78 -7.23
C VAL A 66 -1.29 1.85 -7.87
N HIS A 67 -1.67 2.86 -7.10
CA HIS A 67 -2.21 4.11 -7.61
C HIS A 67 -1.08 5.11 -7.69
N GLN A 68 -0.71 5.48 -8.91
CA GLN A 68 0.23 6.55 -9.13
C GLN A 68 -0.44 7.89 -8.89
N ALA A 69 0.28 8.81 -8.28
CA ALA A 69 -0.10 10.20 -8.39
C ALA A 69 -0.11 10.55 -9.88
N SER A 70 -1.26 10.94 -10.41
CA SER A 70 -1.25 11.70 -11.65
C SER A 70 -0.56 13.01 -11.34
N GLU A 71 0.61 13.23 -11.94
CA GLU A 71 1.19 14.55 -12.05
C GLU A 71 0.15 15.42 -12.76
N LYS A 72 -0.60 16.22 -11.99
CA LYS A 72 -1.13 17.44 -12.54
C LYS A 72 0.00 18.45 -12.40
N GLU A 73 0.68 18.69 -13.52
CA GLU A 73 1.55 19.83 -13.78
C GLU A 73 0.90 21.16 -13.36
#